data_AF-A0A7S1BGA8-F1
#
_entry.id   AF-A0A7S1BGA8-F1
#
_cell.length_a   1.000
_cell.length_b   1.000
_cell.length_c   1.000
_cell.angle_alpha   90.00
_cell.angle_beta   90.00
_cell.angle_gamma   90.00
#
_symmetry.space_group_name_H-M   'P 1'
#
loop_
_entity.id
_entity.type
_entity.pdbx_description
1 polymer ?
#
loop_
_entity_poly.entity_id
_entity_poly.type
_entity_poly.pdbx_seq_one_letter_code
_entity_poly.pdbx_strand_id
1 'polypeptide(L)'
;YSSSVSGGKENQATGRAASVSGGSKNTAQGERSTVSGRSDSIASAFASAIMGGFENKAYGNYTAITGGTSNIAIGFASSISGGYKNRARIKAEHSSILGGMSNKAKKIYQTVYE
;
A
#
# COMPACT_ATOMS: atom_id res chain seq x y z
N TYR A 1 19.92 -5.20 -10.32
CA TYR A 1 18.54 -5.14 -9.78
C TYR A 1 18.57 -5.59 -8.33
N SER A 2 18.85 -4.67 -7.41
CA SER A 2 18.94 -5.00 -5.96
C SER A 2 17.66 -4.58 -5.25
N SER A 3 17.26 -5.31 -4.21
CA SER A 3 16.36 -4.79 -3.19
C SER A 3 17.16 -4.06 -2.10
N SER A 4 16.48 -3.25 -1.30
CA SER A 4 17.11 -2.52 -0.18
C SER A 4 16.21 -2.42 1.04
N VAL A 5 16.82 -2.56 2.22
CA VAL A 5 16.21 -2.20 3.51
C VAL A 5 17.17 -1.22 4.18
N SER A 6 16.75 0.03 4.37
CA SER A 6 17.65 1.07 4.89
C SER A 6 17.83 1.03 6.41
N GLY A 7 16.93 0.38 7.15
CA GLY A 7 17.04 0.23 8.60
C GLY A 7 15.77 -0.33 9.26
N GLY A 8 15.70 -0.25 10.59
CA GLY A 8 14.56 -0.70 11.38
C GLY A 8 14.65 -2.16 11.83
N LYS A 9 13.51 -2.73 12.25
CA LYS A 9 13.44 -4.08 12.84
C LYS A 9 12.55 -5.00 11.98
N GLU A 10 13.03 -6.20 11.66
CA GLU A 10 12.23 -7.24 10.97
C GLU A 10 11.63 -6.81 9.61
N ASN A 11 12.28 -5.87 8.92
CA ASN A 11 11.85 -5.42 7.59
C ASN A 11 12.38 -6.35 6.49
N GLN A 12 11.59 -6.53 5.43
CA GLN A 12 11.92 -7.42 4.31
C GLN A 12 11.66 -6.73 2.97
N ALA A 13 12.68 -6.68 2.11
CA ALA A 13 12.56 -6.28 0.71
C ALA A 13 12.98 -7.46 -0.16
N THR A 14 12.02 -8.27 -0.62
CA THR A 14 12.30 -9.52 -1.35
C THR A 14 12.02 -9.40 -2.85
N GLY A 15 11.23 -8.41 -3.27
CA GLY A 15 10.96 -8.14 -4.68
C GLY A 15 12.16 -7.54 -5.41
N ARG A 16 12.25 -7.76 -6.73
CA ARG A 16 13.26 -7.14 -7.58
C ARG A 16 13.12 -5.61 -7.52
N ALA A 17 14.19 -4.88 -7.20
CA ALA A 17 14.12 -3.41 -7.04
C ALA A 17 13.10 -2.95 -5.97
N ALA A 18 12.75 -3.81 -5.02
CA ALA A 18 11.89 -3.44 -3.90
C ALA A 18 12.69 -2.66 -2.84
N SER A 19 12.02 -1.74 -2.15
CA SER A 19 12.65 -0.92 -1.11
C SER A 19 11.81 -0.85 0.15
N VAL A 20 12.46 -0.95 1.31
CA VAL A 20 11.89 -0.60 2.60
C VAL A 20 12.76 0.46 3.27
N SER A 21 12.21 1.65 3.51
CA SER A 21 12.97 2.78 4.05
C SER A 21 13.27 2.65 5.55
N GLY A 22 12.47 1.88 6.30
CA GLY A 22 12.61 1.76 7.76
C GLY A 22 11.36 1.21 8.42
N GLY A 23 11.23 1.43 9.74
CA GLY A 23 10.09 0.99 10.54
C GLY A 23 10.25 -0.40 11.15
N SER A 24 9.14 -1.06 11.47
CA SER A 24 9.12 -2.41 12.05
C SER A 24 8.23 -3.34 11.22
N LYS A 25 8.68 -4.56 10.92
CA LYS A 25 7.85 -5.60 10.25
C LYS A 25 7.23 -5.17 8.90
N ASN A 26 7.88 -4.26 8.18
CA ASN A 26 7.44 -3.85 6.86
C ASN A 26 7.95 -4.82 5.79
N THR A 27 7.13 -5.10 4.79
CA THR A 27 7.42 -6.10 3.77
C THR A 27 7.12 -5.60 2.36
N ALA A 28 8.15 -5.49 1.52
CA ALA A 28 8.06 -5.14 0.10
C ALA A 28 8.43 -6.37 -0.76
N GLN A 29 7.42 -7.09 -1.26
CA GLN A 29 7.59 -8.35 -2.02
C GLN A 29 7.43 -8.18 -3.53
N GLY A 30 6.69 -7.16 -3.97
CA GLY A 30 6.47 -6.92 -5.39
C GLY A 30 7.71 -6.36 -6.10
N GLU A 31 7.89 -6.66 -7.38
CA GLU A 31 8.91 -5.96 -8.17
C GLU A 31 8.63 -4.45 -8.18
N ARG A 32 9.65 -3.64 -7.89
CA ARG A 32 9.58 -2.17 -7.72
C ARG A 32 8.61 -1.71 -6.63
N SER A 33 8.24 -2.59 -5.69
CA SER A 33 7.38 -2.20 -4.56
C SER A 33 8.16 -1.38 -3.54
N THR A 34 7.47 -0.47 -2.85
CA THR A 34 8.11 0.40 -1.83
C THR A 34 7.27 0.47 -0.57
N VAL A 35 7.92 0.37 0.59
CA VAL A 35 7.30 0.62 1.90
C VAL A 35 8.15 1.60 2.72
N SER A 36 7.55 2.72 3.11
CA SER A 36 8.16 3.73 4.01
C SER A 36 7.38 3.88 5.32
N GLY A 37 6.51 2.91 5.63
CA GLY A 37 5.59 2.91 6.77
C GLY A 37 6.24 2.77 8.16
N ARG A 38 5.45 3.01 9.21
CA ARG A 38 5.90 2.87 10.61
C ARG A 38 5.98 1.40 11.02
N SER A 39 4.92 0.62 10.82
CA SER A 39 4.93 -0.80 11.13
C SER A 39 3.91 -1.64 10.34
N ASP A 40 4.21 -2.92 10.19
CA ASP A 40 3.31 -4.00 9.74
C ASP A 40 2.65 -3.77 8.37
N SER A 41 3.32 -3.04 7.47
CA SER A 41 2.80 -2.76 6.14
C SER A 41 3.34 -3.73 5.09
N ILE A 42 2.49 -4.12 4.13
CA ILE A 42 2.82 -5.12 3.10
C ILE A 42 2.50 -4.56 1.71
N ALA A 43 3.53 -4.37 0.88
CA ALA A 43 3.41 -4.08 -0.55
C ALA A 43 3.85 -5.31 -1.36
N SER A 44 2.91 -6.07 -1.92
CA SER A 44 3.22 -7.38 -2.53
C SER A 44 3.06 -7.45 -4.05
N ALA A 45 2.65 -6.37 -4.69
CA ALA A 45 2.31 -6.33 -6.11
C ALA A 45 3.30 -5.48 -6.91
N PHE A 46 3.28 -5.62 -8.24
CA PHE A 46 4.19 -4.87 -9.11
C PHE A 46 3.96 -3.37 -8.95
N ALA A 47 5.04 -2.64 -8.69
CA ALA A 47 5.05 -1.19 -8.50
C ALA A 47 4.00 -0.70 -7.47
N SER A 48 3.71 -1.48 -6.43
CA SER A 48 2.83 -1.03 -5.35
C SER A 48 3.61 -0.25 -4.29
N ALA A 49 2.98 0.79 -3.73
CA ALA A 49 3.64 1.72 -2.81
C ALA A 49 2.82 1.94 -1.54
N ILE A 50 3.50 1.91 -0.39
CA ILE A 50 2.97 2.35 0.89
C ILE A 50 3.93 3.40 1.44
N MET A 51 3.52 4.67 1.47
CA MET A 51 4.40 5.76 1.87
C MET A 51 4.49 5.94 3.39
N GLY A 52 3.51 5.43 4.15
CA GLY A 52 3.40 5.70 5.58
C GLY A 52 2.37 4.83 6.30
N GLY A 53 2.29 4.98 7.62
CA GLY A 53 1.20 4.45 8.43
C GLY A 53 1.44 3.08 9.10
N PHE A 54 0.35 2.44 9.51
CA PHE A 54 0.34 1.18 10.27
C PHE A 54 -0.59 0.16 9.60
N GLU A 55 -0.14 -1.09 9.47
CA GLU A 55 -0.96 -2.21 8.95
C GLU A 55 -1.56 -2.02 7.54
N ASN A 56 -0.91 -1.22 6.68
CA ASN A 56 -1.42 -0.97 5.33
C ASN A 56 -1.03 -2.12 4.38
N LYS A 57 -1.90 -2.44 3.42
CA LYS A 57 -1.73 -3.57 2.50
C LYS A 57 -2.00 -3.16 1.05
N ALA A 58 -0.97 -3.18 0.22
CA ALA A 58 -1.02 -2.81 -1.20
C ALA A 58 -0.78 -4.06 -2.07
N TYR A 59 -1.89 -4.67 -2.49
CA TYR A 59 -1.96 -5.97 -3.17
C TYR A 59 -2.28 -5.86 -4.67
N GLY A 60 -2.69 -4.69 -5.16
CA GLY A 60 -2.91 -4.45 -6.59
C GLY A 60 -1.68 -3.89 -7.28
N ASN A 61 -1.49 -4.20 -8.56
CA ASN A 61 -0.44 -3.58 -9.36
C ASN A 61 -0.66 -2.07 -9.45
N TYR A 62 0.41 -1.29 -9.35
CA TYR A 62 0.39 0.17 -9.37
C TYR A 62 -0.48 0.82 -8.28
N THR A 63 -0.74 0.12 -7.18
CA THR A 63 -1.52 0.69 -6.08
C THR A 63 -0.68 1.61 -5.21
N ALA A 64 -1.33 2.62 -4.62
CA ALA A 64 -0.68 3.54 -3.70
C ALA A 64 -1.51 3.73 -2.42
N ILE A 65 -0.87 3.56 -1.27
CA ILE A 65 -1.42 3.96 0.03
C ILE A 65 -0.49 5.00 0.62
N THR A 66 -0.94 6.24 0.75
CA THR A 66 -0.08 7.33 1.25
C THR A 66 0.14 7.22 2.76
N GLY A 67 -0.87 6.77 3.52
CA GLY A 67 -0.75 6.61 4.97
C GLY A 67 -2.00 6.07 5.63
N GLY A 68 -2.16 6.39 6.92
CA GLY A 68 -3.28 5.93 7.73
C GLY A 68 -3.08 4.53 8.32
N THR A 69 -4.17 3.91 8.73
CA THR A 69 -4.16 2.67 9.51
C THR A 69 -5.07 1.61 8.91
N SER A 70 -4.53 0.41 8.71
CA SER A 70 -5.26 -0.78 8.24
C SER A 70 -5.98 -0.60 6.89
N ASN A 71 -5.42 0.21 5.98
CA ASN A 71 -5.96 0.42 4.64
C ASN A 71 -5.55 -0.73 3.69
N ILE A 72 -6.43 -1.09 2.75
CA ILE A 72 -6.21 -2.22 1.83
C ILE A 72 -6.52 -1.81 0.39
N ALA A 73 -5.50 -1.72 -0.46
CA ALA A 73 -5.63 -1.43 -1.89
C ALA A 73 -5.40 -2.71 -2.72
N ILE A 74 -6.40 -3.13 -3.50
CA ILE A 74 -6.37 -4.38 -4.29
C ILE A 74 -6.65 -4.12 -5.78
N GLY A 75 -7.51 -3.16 -6.11
CA GLY A 75 -7.82 -2.84 -7.51
C GLY A 75 -6.60 -2.32 -8.26
N PHE A 76 -6.47 -2.68 -9.54
CA PHE A 76 -5.40 -2.18 -10.40
C PHE A 76 -5.37 -0.65 -10.39
N ALA A 77 -4.18 -0.06 -10.21
CA ALA A 77 -3.98 1.39 -10.17
C ALA A 77 -4.91 2.15 -9.20
N SER A 78 -5.35 1.50 -8.12
CA SER A 78 -6.18 2.15 -7.10
C SER A 78 -5.34 2.87 -6.04
N SER A 79 -5.90 3.94 -5.48
CA SER A 79 -5.23 4.77 -4.49
C SER A 79 -6.06 4.96 -3.21
N ILE A 80 -5.37 5.01 -2.08
CA ILE A 80 -5.93 5.38 -0.78
C ILE A 80 -5.03 6.45 -0.17
N SER A 81 -5.52 7.68 -0.06
CA SER A 81 -4.72 8.80 0.47
C SER A 81 -4.50 8.70 1.99
N GLY A 82 -5.38 8.01 2.72
CA GLY A 82 -5.21 7.80 4.16
C GLY A 82 -6.47 7.30 4.84
N GLY A 83 -6.59 7.59 6.13
CA GLY A 83 -7.74 7.21 6.95
C GLY A 83 -7.59 5.85 7.64
N TYR A 84 -8.71 5.30 8.11
CA TYR A 84 -8.76 4.07 8.91
C TYR A 84 -9.64 3.01 8.23
N LYS A 85 -9.09 1.83 7.97
CA LYS A 85 -9.83 0.67 7.43
C LYS A 85 -10.51 0.89 6.07
N ASN A 86 -9.93 1.73 5.22
CA ASN A 86 -10.44 1.93 3.86
C ASN A 86 -10.02 0.78 2.93
N ARG A 87 -10.88 0.42 1.97
CA ARG A 87 -10.64 -0.70 1.06
C ARG A 87 -11.02 -0.42 -0.39
N ALA A 88 -10.02 -0.35 -1.27
CA ALA A 88 -10.21 -0.38 -2.72
C ALA A 88 -10.23 -1.83 -3.22
N ARG A 89 -11.40 -2.34 -3.61
CA ARG A 89 -11.60 -3.76 -3.94
C ARG A 89 -11.04 -4.12 -5.32
N ILE A 90 -10.90 -5.42 -5.58
CA ILE A 90 -10.35 -5.95 -6.83
C ILE A 90 -11.07 -5.43 -8.09
N LYS A 91 -12.39 -5.22 -8.04
CA LYS A 91 -13.19 -4.68 -9.15
C LYS A 91 -13.14 -3.14 -9.26
N ALA A 92 -12.42 -2.48 -8.35
CA ALA A 92 -12.34 -1.02 -8.28
C ALA A 92 -11.03 -0.54 -8.90
N GLU A 93 -10.82 -0.85 -10.18
CA GLU A 93 -9.66 -0.41 -10.93
C GLU A 93 -9.70 1.12 -11.12
N HIS A 94 -8.54 1.77 -11.03
CA HIS A 94 -8.43 3.24 -11.09
C HIS A 94 -9.31 3.98 -10.06
N SER A 95 -9.70 3.31 -8.97
CA SER A 95 -10.49 3.94 -7.91
C SER A 95 -9.62 4.74 -6.95
N SER A 96 -10.23 5.72 -6.29
CA SER A 96 -9.55 6.56 -5.29
C SER A 96 -10.39 6.69 -4.03
N ILE A 97 -9.78 6.49 -2.87
CA ILE A 97 -10.38 6.80 -1.57
C ILE A 97 -9.55 7.93 -0.94
N LEU A 98 -10.16 9.10 -0.76
CA LEU A 98 -9.43 10.27 -0.25
C LEU A 98 -9.15 10.22 1.25
N GLY A 99 -9.90 9.42 2.03
CA GLY A 99 -9.72 9.35 3.47
C GLY A 99 -10.87 8.68 4.21
N GLY A 100 -11.10 9.16 5.43
CA GLY A 100 -12.17 8.73 6.34
C GLY A 100 -12.01 7.34 6.93
N MET A 101 -13.14 6.76 7.33
CA MET A 101 -13.21 5.52 8.07
C MET A 101 -14.10 4.48 7.40
N SER A 102 -13.54 3.29 7.17
CA SER A 102 -14.26 2.11 6.68
C SER A 102 -14.91 2.25 5.29
N ASN A 103 -14.37 3.14 4.46
CA ASN A 103 -14.82 3.35 3.09
C ASN A 103 -14.48 2.17 2.18
N LYS A 104 -15.32 1.92 1.17
CA LYS A 104 -15.14 0.82 0.21
C LYS A 104 -15.38 1.29 -1.23
N ALA A 105 -14.30 1.40 -2.01
CA ALA A 105 -14.43 1.51 -3.46
C ALA A 105 -14.72 0.13 -4.06
N LYS A 106 -15.76 0.06 -4.90
CA LYS A 106 -16.33 -1.18 -5.45
C LYS A 106 -16.38 -1.20 -6.98
N LYS A 107 -16.30 -0.04 -7.64
CA LYS A 107 -16.44 0.12 -9.09
C LYS A 107 -15.20 0.75 -9.71
N ILE A 108 -14.98 0.49 -10.99
CA ILE A 108 -13.93 1.11 -11.81
C ILE A 108 -14.15 2.64 -11.80
N TYR A 109 -13.07 3.41 -11.69
CA TYR A 109 -13.06 4.88 -11.65
C TYR A 109 -13.90 5.51 -10.52
N GLN A 110 -14.26 4.74 -9.49
CA GLN A 110 -14.98 5.29 -8.35
C GLN A 110 -14.06 6.14 -7.48
N THR A 111 -14.48 7.37 -7.18
CA THR A 111 -13.88 8.16 -6.12
C THR A 111 -14.79 8.17 -4.88
N VAL A 112 -14.21 7.98 -3.70
CA VAL A 112 -14.89 8.03 -2.40
C VAL A 112 -14.29 9.16 -1.56
N TYR A 113 -15.16 10.05 -1.09
CA TYR A 113 -14.82 11.26 -0.34
C TYR A 113 -15.71 11.31 0.91
N GLU A 114 -15.32 10.58 1.96
CA GLU A 114 -15.90 10.63 3.31
C GLU A 114 -14.79 10.32 4.31
#